data_AF-A0A7J8GTS6-F1
#
_entry.id   AF-A0A7J8GTS6-F1
#
_cell.length_a   1.000
_cell.length_b   1.000
_cell.length_c   1.000
_cell.angle_alpha   90.00
_cell.angle_beta   90.00
_cell.angle_gamma   90.00
#
_symmetry.space_group_name_H-M   'P 1'
#
loop_
_entity.id
_entity.type
_entity.pdbx_description
1 polymer ?
#
loop_
_entity_poly.entity_id
_entity_poly.type
_entity_poly.pdbx_seq_one_letter_code
_entity_poly.pdbx_strand_id
1 'polypeptide(L)'
;MQAGAVWPRDPLRYCCARARGDHLPGQTSTPSSTSKCMSCPRALDGTWLVVSISSPVVSLSSLLRSQSESQRESALITMATAVLTVVTHTPITRIRLGQDALLDLSFAYMPPTPEATASLAPGPPSFGLEWRHQHLGKGHLLLAATPGLGGQMPAARDGAVAFAAWDDNEPWGPWTGNGTLWLPAVRPFQEGSYLATIHLSYLQGQVTVELAVQKPPKVSLTPAPLVWAAPGEAPPELLCHVSHFYPSEGLEVEWELRGGPEGSFQKAEGKRWLSGLSHHSDGSISLSAHLQPPPVTAAQHGARYACRIYHPSLPAFGRSAEVSLEVSGLSGPSLEDGIGLFLSAFLLLGLLKTLGWIAASCLSTSKESKEKKTQ
;
A
#
# COMPACT_ATOMS: atom_id res chain seq x y z
N MET A 1 -21.47 -2.79 -11.45
CA MET A 1 -22.34 -3.04 -10.29
C MET A 1 -22.85 -4.46 -10.39
N GLN A 2 -22.30 -5.41 -9.63
CA GLN A 2 -22.91 -6.72 -9.47
C GLN A 2 -23.91 -6.60 -8.32
N ALA A 3 -25.17 -6.29 -8.64
CA ALA A 3 -26.27 -6.43 -7.70
C ALA A 3 -26.62 -7.92 -7.60
N GLY A 4 -25.91 -8.64 -6.74
CA GLY A 4 -26.24 -10.02 -6.40
C GLY A 4 -27.40 -10.02 -5.41
N ALA A 5 -28.64 -9.98 -5.89
CA ALA A 5 -29.78 -10.35 -5.06
C ALA A 5 -29.72 -11.86 -4.82
N VAL A 6 -29.05 -12.28 -3.75
CA VAL A 6 -29.20 -13.65 -3.24
C VAL A 6 -30.58 -13.68 -2.57
N TRP A 7 -31.60 -14.08 -3.34
CA TRP A 7 -32.90 -14.40 -2.80
C TRP A 7 -32.79 -15.70 -1.99
N PRO A 8 -33.02 -15.69 -0.67
CA PRO A 8 -33.32 -16.93 0.03
C PRO A 8 -34.59 -17.50 -0.62
N ARG A 9 -34.56 -18.76 -1.08
CA ARG A 9 -35.73 -19.41 -1.70
C ARG A 9 -36.89 -19.63 -0.72
N ASP A 10 -36.72 -19.30 0.56
CA ASP A 10 -37.74 -19.43 1.60
C ASP A 10 -37.78 -18.16 2.46
N PRO A 11 -38.96 -17.62 2.80
CA PRO A 11 -39.06 -16.56 3.79
C PRO A 11 -38.49 -17.09 5.10
N LEU A 12 -37.46 -16.41 5.64
CA LEU A 12 -36.93 -16.70 6.96
C LEU A 12 -38.03 -16.42 8.00
N ARG A 13 -38.84 -17.44 8.30
CA ARG A 13 -39.66 -17.46 9.50
C ARG A 13 -38.69 -17.61 10.66
N TYR A 14 -38.49 -16.54 11.43
CA TYR A 14 -37.83 -16.62 12.74
C TYR A 14 -38.77 -17.39 13.70
N CYS A 15 -38.88 -18.71 13.52
CA CYS A 15 -39.47 -19.59 14.51
C CYS A 15 -38.45 -19.80 15.61
N CYS A 16 -38.81 -19.39 16.83
CA CYS A 16 -38.03 -19.55 18.05
C CYS A 16 -37.77 -21.04 18.32
N ALA A 17 -36.66 -21.60 17.84
CA ALA A 17 -36.20 -22.90 18.27
C ALA A 17 -35.63 -22.75 19.69
N ARG A 18 -36.37 -23.26 20.67
CA ARG A 18 -35.89 -23.48 22.04
C ARG A 18 -34.68 -24.42 21.94
N ALA A 19 -33.48 -23.85 21.94
CA ALA A 19 -32.24 -24.62 21.98
C ALA A 19 -32.13 -25.33 23.33
N ARG A 20 -32.71 -26.53 23.40
CA ARG A 20 -32.26 -27.55 24.34
C ARG A 20 -30.88 -27.93 23.84
N GLY A 21 -29.86 -27.62 24.63
CA GLY A 21 -28.46 -27.75 24.22
C GLY A 21 -28.11 -29.19 23.90
N ASP A 22 -27.97 -29.48 22.62
CA ASP A 22 -27.01 -30.46 22.14
C ASP A 22 -25.87 -29.66 21.50
N HIS A 23 -24.69 -29.82 22.08
CA HIS A 23 -23.45 -29.16 21.68
C HIS A 23 -23.11 -29.46 20.22
N LEU A 24 -23.20 -28.44 19.36
CA LEU A 24 -22.52 -28.40 18.07
C LEU A 24 -21.19 -27.64 18.25
N PRO A 25 -20.03 -28.23 17.90
CA PRO A 25 -18.74 -27.58 18.09
C PRO A 25 -18.58 -26.45 17.08
N GLY A 26 -18.39 -25.21 17.55
CA GLY A 26 -17.97 -24.08 16.70
C GLY A 26 -18.72 -22.76 16.88
N GLN A 27 -19.81 -22.71 17.66
CA GLN A 27 -20.45 -21.44 17.99
C GLN A 27 -19.80 -20.82 19.24
N THR A 28 -19.09 -19.72 19.06
CA THR A 28 -18.55 -18.92 20.17
C THR A 28 -19.69 -18.29 20.96
N SER A 29 -19.76 -18.60 22.25
CA SER A 29 -20.75 -18.08 23.18
C SER A 29 -20.37 -16.69 23.71
N THR A 30 -20.86 -15.59 23.11
CA THR A 30 -21.22 -14.30 23.78
C THR A 30 -21.65 -13.19 22.78
N PRO A 31 -22.47 -12.19 23.18
CA PRO A 31 -23.24 -12.11 24.42
C PRO A 31 -24.75 -12.29 24.19
N SER A 32 -25.32 -13.17 24.99
CA SER A 32 -26.76 -13.36 25.21
C SER A 32 -27.45 -12.16 25.91
N SER A 33 -26.84 -10.97 25.90
CA SER A 33 -27.20 -9.86 26.77
C SER A 33 -28.01 -8.75 26.09
N THR A 34 -28.06 -8.68 24.75
CA THR A 34 -28.89 -7.72 24.00
C THR A 34 -30.37 -8.11 23.96
N SER A 35 -30.72 -9.33 24.40
CA SER A 35 -32.10 -9.82 24.53
C SER A 35 -32.35 -10.29 25.97
N LYS A 36 -32.80 -9.38 26.85
CA LYS A 36 -33.21 -9.74 28.23
C LYS A 36 -34.58 -10.45 28.31
N CYS A 37 -35.39 -10.41 27.24
CA CYS A 37 -36.69 -11.06 27.19
C CYS A 37 -36.59 -12.51 26.65
N MET A 38 -37.14 -13.48 27.39
CA MET A 38 -37.27 -14.89 27.00
C MET A 38 -38.32 -15.13 25.89
N SER A 39 -38.80 -14.09 25.21
CA SER A 39 -39.83 -14.16 24.16
C SER A 39 -39.53 -13.20 23.01
N CYS A 40 -39.87 -13.61 21.78
CA CYS A 40 -39.67 -12.78 20.59
C CYS A 40 -40.57 -11.53 20.65
N PRO A 41 -40.04 -10.32 20.36
CA PRO A 41 -40.84 -9.11 20.30
C PRO A 41 -41.84 -9.20 19.14
N ARG A 42 -43.14 -9.01 19.43
CA ARG A 42 -44.19 -8.95 18.38
C ARG A 42 -43.96 -7.83 17.37
N ALA A 43 -43.19 -6.80 17.73
CA ALA A 43 -42.81 -5.72 16.82
C ALA A 43 -42.00 -6.20 15.59
N LEU A 44 -41.42 -7.41 15.66
CA LEU A 44 -40.65 -8.02 14.58
C LEU A 44 -41.48 -8.97 13.70
N ASP A 45 -42.79 -9.08 13.91
CA ASP A 45 -43.65 -9.94 13.09
C ASP A 45 -43.71 -9.44 11.63
N GLY A 46 -43.78 -10.38 10.68
CA GLY A 46 -43.89 -10.09 9.25
C GLY A 46 -42.74 -10.66 8.42
N THR A 47 -42.70 -10.29 7.14
CA THR A 47 -41.73 -10.80 6.17
C THR A 47 -40.52 -9.88 6.09
N TRP A 48 -39.33 -10.45 6.28
CA TRP A 48 -38.05 -9.76 6.24
C TRP A 48 -37.25 -10.15 4.99
N LEU A 49 -36.52 -9.19 4.45
CA LEU A 49 -35.65 -9.32 3.29
C LEU A 49 -34.26 -8.82 3.66
N VAL A 50 -33.22 -9.56 3.27
CA VAL A 50 -31.83 -9.14 3.42
C VAL A 50 -31.31 -8.73 2.04
N VAL A 51 -30.79 -7.52 1.94
CA VAL A 51 -30.19 -6.98 0.71
C VAL A 51 -28.72 -6.73 0.98
N SER A 52 -27.85 -7.31 0.15
CA SER A 52 -26.40 -7.07 0.20
C SER A 52 -25.94 -6.52 -1.15
N ILE A 53 -25.25 -5.37 -1.13
CA ILE A 53 -24.73 -4.72 -2.33
C ILE A 53 -23.24 -4.50 -2.10
N SER A 54 -22.42 -4.94 -3.06
CA SER A 54 -20.97 -4.73 -3.02
C SER A 54 -20.48 -4.12 -4.33
N SER A 55 -19.63 -3.11 -4.20
CA SER A 55 -18.97 -2.43 -5.30
C SER A 55 -17.60 -1.92 -4.84
N PRO A 56 -16.73 -1.45 -5.74
CA PRO A 56 -15.44 -0.87 -5.35
C PRO A 56 -15.54 0.44 -4.54
N VAL A 57 -16.73 1.07 -4.50
CA VAL A 57 -16.95 2.39 -3.86
C VAL A 57 -17.75 2.26 -2.57
N VAL A 58 -18.67 1.30 -2.50
CA VAL A 58 -19.51 1.07 -1.32
C VAL A 58 -19.85 -0.40 -1.19
N SER A 59 -19.89 -0.89 0.05
CA SER A 59 -20.45 -2.19 0.41
C SER A 59 -21.47 -1.98 1.53
N LEU A 60 -22.67 -2.52 1.36
CA LEU A 60 -23.75 -2.38 2.35
C LEU A 60 -24.56 -3.66 2.49
N SER A 61 -25.13 -3.82 3.68
CA SER A 61 -26.13 -4.83 4.01
C SER A 61 -27.31 -4.16 4.70
N SER A 62 -28.52 -4.40 4.19
CA SER A 62 -29.75 -3.81 4.72
C SER A 62 -30.80 -4.89 5.01
N LEU A 63 -31.45 -4.77 6.15
CA LEU A 63 -32.63 -5.53 6.53
C LEU A 63 -33.88 -4.71 6.23
N LEU A 64 -34.69 -5.21 5.30
CA LEU A 64 -35.93 -4.57 4.89
C LEU A 64 -37.13 -5.37 5.41
N ARG A 65 -38.17 -4.66 5.81
CA ARG A 65 -39.47 -5.24 6.18
C ARG A 65 -40.47 -4.96 5.07
N SER A 66 -41.02 -6.02 4.48
CA SER A 66 -42.05 -5.90 3.44
C SER A 66 -43.37 -5.47 4.04
N GLN A 67 -44.07 -4.54 3.39
CA GLN A 67 -45.44 -4.19 3.73
C GLN A 67 -46.41 -5.17 3.05
N SER A 68 -47.49 -5.55 3.73
CA SER A 68 -48.42 -6.60 3.29
C SER A 68 -49.47 -6.14 2.29
N GLU A 69 -49.68 -4.82 2.13
CA GLU A 69 -50.63 -4.27 1.15
C GLU A 69 -49.88 -3.77 -0.08
N SER A 70 -50.00 -4.51 -1.19
CA SER A 70 -49.66 -3.96 -2.51
C SER A 70 -50.74 -2.94 -2.88
N GLN A 71 -50.43 -1.65 -2.72
CA GLN A 71 -51.34 -0.58 -3.12
C GLN A 71 -51.54 -0.69 -4.63
N ARG A 72 -52.75 -1.10 -5.03
CA ARG A 72 -53.08 -1.56 -6.38
C ARG A 72 -53.42 -0.38 -7.27
N GLU A 73 -52.48 0.53 -7.50
CA GLU A 73 -52.63 1.57 -8.51
C GLU A 73 -51.27 1.91 -9.14
N SER A 74 -51.15 1.47 -10.40
CA SER A 74 -50.17 1.86 -11.43
C SER A 74 -48.81 1.12 -11.52
N ALA A 75 -48.41 0.26 -10.60
CA ALA A 75 -47.38 -0.78 -10.83
C ALA A 75 -47.40 -1.83 -9.71
N LEU A 76 -47.12 -3.11 -10.01
CA LEU A 76 -46.94 -4.17 -9.01
C LEU A 76 -45.61 -3.98 -8.26
N ILE A 77 -45.52 -2.96 -7.40
CA ILE A 77 -44.34 -2.66 -6.59
C ILE A 77 -44.64 -3.04 -5.14
N THR A 78 -43.82 -3.91 -4.58
CA THR A 78 -43.88 -4.25 -3.15
C THR A 78 -43.16 -3.17 -2.35
N MET A 79 -43.89 -2.48 -1.48
CA MET A 79 -43.31 -1.50 -0.57
C MET A 79 -42.53 -2.19 0.55
N ALA A 80 -41.34 -1.69 0.86
CA ALA A 80 -40.52 -2.21 1.95
C ALA A 80 -39.83 -1.06 2.70
N THR A 81 -39.71 -1.20 4.01
CA THR A 81 -39.05 -0.22 4.89
C THR A 81 -37.70 -0.78 5.33
N ALA A 82 -36.62 -0.02 5.13
CA ALA A 82 -35.31 -0.39 5.67
C ALA A 82 -35.29 -0.18 7.19
N VAL A 83 -34.97 -1.22 7.94
CA VAL A 83 -34.97 -1.23 9.41
C VAL A 83 -33.55 -1.09 9.95
N LEU A 84 -32.60 -1.85 9.41
CA LEU A 84 -31.18 -1.75 9.76
C LEU A 84 -30.39 -1.70 8.47
N THR A 85 -29.52 -0.71 8.33
CA THR A 85 -28.55 -0.65 7.23
C THR A 85 -27.17 -0.51 7.80
N VAL A 86 -26.23 -1.34 7.34
CA VAL A 86 -24.81 -1.29 7.68
C VAL A 86 -24.06 -1.04 6.39
N VAL A 87 -23.17 -0.07 6.37
CA VAL A 87 -22.49 0.40 5.17
C VAL A 87 -21.03 0.76 5.46
N THR A 88 -20.18 0.50 4.47
CA THR A 88 -18.80 0.97 4.40
C THR A 88 -18.57 1.67 3.08
N HIS A 89 -18.00 2.87 3.13
CA HIS A 89 -17.63 3.70 1.98
C HIS A 89 -16.20 3.39 1.49
N THR A 90 -15.48 2.52 2.19
CA THR A 90 -14.14 2.08 1.80
C THR A 90 -14.08 0.55 1.78
N PRO A 91 -14.84 -0.12 0.90
CA PRO A 91 -14.89 -1.58 0.83
C PRO A 91 -13.55 -2.20 0.45
N ILE A 92 -12.65 -1.42 -0.19
CA ILE A 92 -11.26 -1.78 -0.43
C ILE A 92 -10.38 -0.65 0.13
N THR A 93 -9.69 -0.91 1.23
CA THR A 93 -8.80 0.03 1.89
C THR A 93 -7.35 -0.33 1.56
N ARG A 94 -6.62 0.58 0.90
CA ARG A 94 -5.20 0.40 0.60
C ARG A 94 -4.37 1.26 1.53
N ILE A 95 -3.58 0.65 2.40
CA ILE A 95 -2.77 1.37 3.39
C ILE A 95 -1.28 1.17 3.14
N ARG A 96 -0.48 2.17 3.50
CA ARG A 96 0.98 2.02 3.47
C ARG A 96 1.44 1.16 4.65
N LEU A 97 2.36 0.23 4.41
CA LEU A 97 2.96 -0.59 5.46
C LEU A 97 3.49 0.29 6.61
N GLY A 98 3.12 -0.06 7.85
CA GLY A 98 3.48 0.66 9.07
C GLY A 98 2.66 1.91 9.35
N GLN A 99 1.64 2.22 8.55
CA GLN A 99 0.65 3.26 8.87
C GLN A 99 -0.57 2.67 9.55
N ASP A 100 -1.32 3.52 10.23
CA ASP A 100 -2.59 3.15 10.84
C ASP A 100 -3.68 3.06 9.77
N ALA A 101 -4.49 2.00 9.81
CA ALA A 101 -5.66 1.85 8.96
C ALA A 101 -6.94 2.25 9.70
N LEU A 102 -7.82 2.95 8.99
CA LEU A 102 -9.19 3.21 9.41
C LEU A 102 -10.12 2.47 8.45
N LEU A 103 -10.81 1.44 8.95
CA LEU A 103 -11.80 0.70 8.18
C LEU A 103 -13.18 1.30 8.46
N ASP A 104 -13.66 2.10 7.50
CA ASP A 104 -14.93 2.82 7.62
C ASP A 104 -16.10 1.86 7.85
N LEU A 105 -16.93 2.19 8.84
CA LEU A 105 -18.19 1.52 9.09
C LEU A 105 -19.19 2.49 9.70
N SER A 106 -20.32 2.62 9.04
CA SER A 106 -21.48 3.35 9.54
C SER A 106 -22.72 2.49 9.46
N PHE A 107 -23.72 2.79 10.29
CA PHE A 107 -24.98 2.09 10.28
C PHE A 107 -26.12 3.03 10.63
N ALA A 108 -27.32 2.65 10.23
CA ALA A 108 -28.54 3.38 10.52
C ALA A 108 -29.63 2.40 10.96
N TYR A 109 -30.43 2.81 11.95
CA TYR A 109 -31.52 2.01 12.50
C TYR A 109 -32.81 2.82 12.54
N MET A 110 -33.87 2.24 11.96
CA MET A 110 -35.23 2.76 12.00
C MET A 110 -36.11 1.83 12.86
N PRO A 111 -36.68 2.31 13.98
CA PRO A 111 -37.54 1.48 14.82
C PRO A 111 -38.85 1.08 14.10
N PRO A 112 -39.29 -0.19 14.18
CA PRO A 112 -40.35 -0.73 13.32
C PRO A 112 -41.80 -0.31 13.61
N THR A 113 -42.12 0.46 14.67
CA THR A 113 -43.44 1.11 14.90
C THR A 113 -43.41 2.16 16.04
N PRO A 114 -44.29 3.19 16.03
CA PRO A 114 -44.45 4.17 17.13
C PRO A 114 -45.01 3.59 18.43
N GLU A 115 -45.73 2.47 18.38
CA GLU A 115 -46.26 1.80 19.58
C GLU A 115 -45.19 0.94 20.27
N ALA A 116 -44.24 0.40 19.50
CA ALA A 116 -43.07 -0.28 20.06
C ALA A 116 -42.11 0.71 20.75
N THR A 117 -42.01 1.95 20.28
CA THR A 117 -41.23 3.00 20.95
C THR A 117 -41.83 3.45 22.28
N ALA A 118 -43.16 3.39 22.48
CA ALA A 118 -43.79 3.68 23.78
C ALA A 118 -43.36 2.72 24.91
N SER A 119 -42.81 1.55 24.57
CA SER A 119 -42.31 0.53 25.50
C SER A 119 -40.79 0.56 25.70
N LEU A 120 -40.06 1.32 24.88
CA LEU A 120 -38.61 1.47 24.94
C LEU A 120 -38.26 2.75 25.71
N ALA A 121 -37.13 2.75 26.41
CA ALA A 121 -36.59 3.97 27.00
C ALA A 121 -36.32 5.00 25.87
N PRO A 122 -36.52 6.31 26.11
CA PRO A 122 -36.20 7.34 25.12
C PRO A 122 -34.74 7.27 24.68
N GLY A 123 -34.49 7.42 23.38
CA GLY A 123 -33.14 7.40 22.80
C GLY A 123 -32.74 6.09 22.13
N PRO A 124 -31.50 6.02 21.60
CA PRO A 124 -31.08 4.90 20.78
C PRO A 124 -30.87 3.61 21.59
N PRO A 125 -31.19 2.43 21.02
CA PRO A 125 -31.00 1.16 21.72
C PRO A 125 -29.52 0.81 21.88
N SER A 126 -29.18 -0.04 22.86
CA SER A 126 -27.85 -0.65 22.91
C SER A 126 -27.60 -1.51 21.67
N PHE A 127 -26.38 -1.49 21.15
CA PHE A 127 -25.98 -2.33 20.03
C PHE A 127 -24.67 -3.06 20.35
N GLY A 128 -24.39 -4.12 19.59
CA GLY A 128 -23.12 -4.83 19.58
C GLY A 128 -22.37 -4.55 18.28
N LEU A 129 -21.07 -4.37 18.38
CA LEU A 129 -20.14 -4.29 17.26
C LEU A 129 -19.20 -5.50 17.34
N GLU A 130 -19.03 -6.20 16.21
CA GLU A 130 -18.05 -7.26 16.05
C GLU A 130 -17.19 -7.00 14.82
N TRP A 131 -15.86 -7.04 14.98
CA TRP A 131 -14.91 -7.07 13.89
C TRP A 131 -14.15 -8.40 13.90
N ARG A 132 -14.14 -9.08 12.75
CA ARG A 132 -13.37 -10.31 12.54
C ARG A 132 -12.40 -10.13 11.39
N HIS A 133 -11.18 -10.61 11.57
CA HIS A 133 -10.18 -10.66 10.49
C HIS A 133 -10.11 -12.08 9.94
N GLN A 134 -10.19 -12.21 8.62
CA GLN A 134 -10.04 -13.46 7.88
C GLN A 134 -8.84 -13.35 6.94
N HIS A 135 -7.84 -14.18 7.17
CA HIS A 135 -6.64 -14.26 6.32
C HIS A 135 -6.26 -15.72 6.11
N LEU A 136 -6.04 -16.12 4.84
CA LEU A 136 -5.68 -17.48 4.44
C LEU A 136 -6.61 -18.57 5.02
N GLY A 137 -7.91 -18.32 5.04
CA GLY A 137 -8.93 -19.25 5.52
C GLY A 137 -9.05 -19.38 7.04
N LYS A 138 -8.28 -18.62 7.83
CA LYS A 138 -8.40 -18.55 9.29
C LYS A 138 -9.09 -17.25 9.70
N GLY A 139 -10.25 -17.35 10.35
CA GLY A 139 -10.99 -16.21 10.86
C GLY A 139 -10.92 -16.12 12.37
N HIS A 140 -10.52 -14.97 12.92
CA HIS A 140 -10.49 -14.73 14.36
C HIS A 140 -11.20 -13.42 14.72
N LEU A 141 -11.78 -13.39 15.91
CA LEU A 141 -12.33 -12.17 16.49
C LEU A 141 -11.19 -11.17 16.77
N LEU A 142 -11.31 -9.97 16.22
CA LEU A 142 -10.35 -8.89 16.41
C LEU A 142 -10.81 -7.93 17.51
N LEU A 143 -12.08 -7.53 17.49
CA LEU A 143 -12.68 -6.63 18.46
C LEU A 143 -14.18 -6.92 18.62
N ALA A 144 -14.67 -6.85 19.85
CA ALA A 144 -16.10 -6.85 20.16
C ALA A 144 -16.41 -5.75 21.17
N ALA A 145 -17.52 -5.05 20.99
CA ALA A 145 -17.99 -4.00 21.89
C ALA A 145 -19.51 -4.00 21.99
N THR A 146 -20.06 -3.62 23.14
CA THR A 146 -21.51 -3.43 23.31
C THR A 146 -21.83 -2.06 23.92
N PRO A 147 -21.75 -0.96 23.15
CA PRO A 147 -22.05 0.36 23.66
C PRO A 147 -23.47 0.45 24.25
N GLY A 148 -23.59 1.12 25.40
CA GLY A 148 -24.85 1.21 26.15
C GLY A 148 -25.20 -0.03 26.98
N LEU A 149 -24.42 -1.11 26.89
CA LEU A 149 -24.60 -2.31 27.70
C LEU A 149 -23.32 -2.62 28.49
N GLY A 150 -23.40 -2.59 29.82
CA GLY A 150 -22.30 -3.03 30.67
C GLY A 150 -22.10 -4.54 30.53
N GLY A 151 -20.89 -4.97 30.14
CA GLY A 151 -20.54 -6.37 30.00
C GLY A 151 -19.04 -6.57 29.82
N GLN A 152 -18.54 -7.74 30.24
CA GLN A 152 -17.15 -8.12 30.00
C GLN A 152 -16.98 -8.51 28.53
N MET A 153 -16.20 -7.74 27.77
CA MET A 153 -15.92 -8.02 26.37
C MET A 153 -14.60 -8.81 26.21
N PRO A 154 -14.47 -9.62 25.15
CA PRO A 154 -13.18 -10.20 24.76
C PRO A 154 -12.12 -9.11 24.57
N ALA A 155 -10.87 -9.42 24.93
CA ALA A 155 -9.76 -8.51 24.70
C ALA A 155 -9.54 -8.27 23.20
N ALA A 156 -9.39 -7.00 22.81
CA ALA A 156 -9.03 -6.63 21.45
C ALA A 156 -7.64 -7.18 21.09
N ARG A 157 -7.46 -7.58 19.83
CA ARG A 157 -6.17 -8.05 19.30
C ARG A 157 -5.48 -6.96 18.50
N ASP A 158 -4.17 -7.10 18.34
CA ASP A 158 -3.33 -6.24 17.49
C ASP A 158 -3.45 -4.73 17.76
N GLY A 159 -3.79 -4.36 19.00
CA GLY A 159 -4.00 -2.96 19.38
C GLY A 159 -5.22 -2.29 18.74
N ALA A 160 -6.13 -3.07 18.15
CA ALA A 160 -7.30 -2.56 17.47
C ALA A 160 -8.25 -1.83 18.43
N VAL A 161 -8.82 -0.73 17.96
CA VAL A 161 -9.82 0.08 18.66
C VAL A 161 -10.97 0.35 17.70
N ALA A 162 -12.19 0.51 18.19
CA ALA A 162 -13.32 0.90 17.36
C ALA A 162 -14.02 2.13 17.90
N PHE A 163 -14.44 3.01 16.98
CA PHE A 163 -15.27 4.18 17.27
C PHE A 163 -16.74 3.76 17.25
N ALA A 164 -17.14 2.98 18.27
CA ALA A 164 -18.49 2.41 18.36
C ALA A 164 -19.43 3.33 19.17
N ALA A 165 -20.23 4.14 18.49
CA ALA A 165 -21.21 5.02 19.13
C ALA A 165 -22.39 5.34 18.19
N TRP A 166 -23.50 5.80 18.77
CA TRP A 166 -24.54 6.52 18.02
C TRP A 166 -24.10 7.96 17.80
N ASP A 167 -24.44 8.53 16.64
CA ASP A 167 -24.07 9.90 16.27
C ASP A 167 -24.98 10.93 16.95
N ASP A 168 -26.23 10.55 17.20
CA ASP A 168 -27.26 11.37 17.84
C ASP A 168 -28.01 10.59 18.92
N ASN A 169 -28.76 11.33 19.75
CA ASN A 169 -29.57 10.78 20.84
C ASN A 169 -31.04 11.15 20.69
N GLU A 170 -31.53 11.28 19.45
CA GLU A 170 -32.91 11.67 19.18
C GLU A 170 -33.89 10.74 19.90
N PRO A 171 -35.01 11.23 20.48
CA PRO A 171 -35.84 10.40 21.34
C PRO A 171 -36.47 9.18 20.64
N TRP A 172 -36.74 9.30 19.33
CA TRP A 172 -37.57 8.35 18.57
C TRP A 172 -36.94 7.81 17.29
N GLY A 173 -35.71 8.24 16.97
CA GLY A 173 -35.02 7.86 15.75
C GLY A 173 -35.64 8.45 14.46
N PRO A 174 -35.16 8.02 13.27
CA PRO A 174 -34.07 7.06 13.07
C PRO A 174 -32.75 7.55 13.64
N TRP A 175 -31.87 6.62 14.00
CA TRP A 175 -30.54 6.93 14.51
C TRP A 175 -29.48 6.48 13.50
N THR A 176 -28.40 7.25 13.41
CA THR A 176 -27.17 6.81 12.74
C THR A 176 -26.07 6.56 13.76
N GLY A 177 -25.15 5.67 13.43
CA GLY A 177 -24.02 5.34 14.28
C GLY A 177 -22.78 4.97 13.50
N ASN A 178 -21.66 5.03 14.21
CA ASN A 178 -20.34 4.72 13.74
C ASN A 178 -19.84 3.43 14.40
N GLY A 179 -19.10 2.61 13.65
CA GLY A 179 -18.39 1.45 14.17
C GLY A 179 -17.03 1.25 13.52
N THR A 180 -16.44 2.33 13.00
CA THR A 180 -15.16 2.35 12.28
C THR A 180 -14.05 1.72 13.13
N LEU A 181 -13.26 0.84 12.52
CA LEU A 181 -12.12 0.19 13.16
C LEU A 181 -10.84 0.99 12.90
N TRP A 182 -10.08 1.26 13.96
CA TRP A 182 -8.70 1.73 13.89
C TRP A 182 -7.75 0.58 14.19
N LEU A 183 -6.81 0.34 13.27
CA LEU A 183 -5.79 -0.68 13.37
C LEU A 183 -4.40 -0.03 13.28
N PRO A 184 -3.61 -0.03 14.37
CA PRO A 184 -2.32 0.66 14.38
C PRO A 184 -1.23 -0.09 13.60
N ALA A 185 -0.32 0.68 12.99
CA ALA A 185 0.94 0.21 12.41
C ALA A 185 0.81 -1.08 11.59
N VAL A 186 -0.04 -1.04 10.55
CA VAL A 186 -0.44 -2.21 9.78
C VAL A 186 0.75 -2.93 9.15
N ARG A 187 0.83 -4.24 9.37
CA ARG A 187 1.85 -5.15 8.83
C ARG A 187 1.23 -6.16 7.86
N PRO A 188 2.03 -6.80 6.98
CA PRO A 188 1.52 -7.73 5.97
C PRO A 188 0.62 -8.87 6.48
N PHE A 189 0.87 -9.42 7.68
CA PHE A 189 0.03 -10.51 8.21
C PHE A 189 -1.40 -10.07 8.58
N GLN A 190 -1.64 -8.75 8.68
CA GLN A 190 -2.96 -8.15 8.94
C GLN A 190 -3.71 -7.87 7.63
N GLU A 191 -3.11 -8.11 6.47
CA GLU A 191 -3.80 -8.04 5.19
C GLU A 191 -4.97 -9.05 5.12
N GLY A 192 -5.99 -8.76 4.34
CA GLY A 192 -7.10 -9.68 4.07
C GLY A 192 -8.49 -9.10 4.34
N SER A 193 -9.46 -10.00 4.49
CA SER A 193 -10.87 -9.64 4.59
C SER A 193 -11.29 -9.38 6.04
N TYR A 194 -11.85 -8.21 6.29
CA TYR A 194 -12.41 -7.80 7.57
C TYR A 194 -13.93 -7.84 7.51
N LEU A 195 -14.55 -8.59 8.41
CA LEU A 195 -16.01 -8.66 8.53
C LEU A 195 -16.44 -7.81 9.71
N ALA A 196 -17.32 -6.85 9.46
CA ALA A 196 -17.94 -6.03 10.46
C ALA A 196 -19.41 -6.41 10.62
N THR A 197 -19.83 -6.73 11.84
CA THR A 197 -21.21 -7.08 12.16
C THR A 197 -21.76 -6.17 13.24
N ILE A 198 -22.88 -5.50 12.92
CA ILE A 198 -23.67 -4.75 13.87
C ILE A 198 -24.81 -5.63 14.36
N HIS A 199 -24.93 -5.74 15.68
CA HIS A 199 -25.94 -6.53 16.37
C HIS A 199 -26.91 -5.59 17.10
N LEU A 200 -28.18 -5.67 16.77
CA LEU A 200 -29.28 -5.11 17.53
C LEU A 200 -30.12 -6.25 18.10
N SER A 201 -31.10 -5.96 18.96
CA SER A 201 -31.99 -7.00 19.49
C SER A 201 -32.69 -7.74 18.34
N TYR A 202 -32.31 -9.01 18.14
CA TYR A 202 -32.81 -9.93 17.09
C TYR A 202 -32.48 -9.54 15.64
N LEU A 203 -31.71 -8.48 15.42
CA LEU A 203 -31.35 -7.99 14.08
C LEU A 203 -29.83 -7.95 13.96
N GLN A 204 -29.29 -8.32 12.80
CA GLN A 204 -27.87 -8.17 12.51
C GLN A 204 -27.64 -7.76 11.06
N GLY A 205 -26.68 -6.88 10.85
CA GLY A 205 -26.20 -6.49 9.52
C GLY A 205 -24.70 -6.69 9.45
N GLN A 206 -24.20 -7.18 8.30
CA GLN A 206 -22.79 -7.51 8.12
C GLN A 206 -22.26 -6.96 6.80
N VAL A 207 -21.08 -6.35 6.85
CA VAL A 207 -20.34 -5.93 5.64
C VAL A 207 -18.91 -6.49 5.67
N THR A 208 -18.32 -6.62 4.49
CA THR A 208 -16.93 -7.03 4.32
C THR A 208 -16.11 -5.85 3.77
N VAL A 209 -14.95 -5.61 4.37
CA VAL A 209 -13.93 -4.65 3.97
C VAL A 209 -12.64 -5.39 3.66
N GLU A 210 -12.08 -5.19 2.47
CA GLU A 210 -10.76 -5.73 2.10
C GLU A 210 -9.67 -4.73 2.47
N LEU A 211 -8.73 -5.14 3.32
CA LEU A 211 -7.54 -4.37 3.64
C LEU A 211 -6.37 -4.90 2.81
N ALA A 212 -5.78 -4.05 1.99
CA ALA A 212 -4.58 -4.35 1.21
C ALA A 212 -3.41 -3.47 1.67
N VAL A 213 -2.23 -4.07 1.80
CA VAL A 213 -1.03 -3.37 2.28
C VAL A 213 -0.13 -3.08 1.09
N GLN A 214 0.47 -1.89 1.07
CA GLN A 214 1.41 -1.51 0.02
C GLN A 214 2.60 -0.72 0.54
N LYS A 215 3.76 -0.90 -0.07
CA LYS A 215 4.96 -0.12 0.21
C LYS A 215 5.71 0.14 -1.11
N PRO A 216 5.97 1.40 -1.48
CA PRO A 216 6.67 1.71 -2.72
C PRO A 216 8.15 1.32 -2.63
N PRO A 217 8.72 0.69 -3.66
CA PRO A 217 10.14 0.34 -3.70
C PRO A 217 11.02 1.59 -3.71
N LYS A 218 12.15 1.49 -3.02
CA LYS A 218 13.29 2.38 -3.22
C LYS A 218 14.25 1.72 -4.21
N VAL A 219 14.55 2.41 -5.30
CA VAL A 219 15.36 1.88 -6.41
C VAL A 219 16.70 2.59 -6.40
N SER A 220 17.78 1.82 -6.39
CA SER A 220 19.16 2.32 -6.48
C SER A 220 19.95 1.46 -7.45
N LEU A 221 20.93 2.05 -8.12
CA LEU A 221 21.75 1.39 -9.13
C LEU A 221 23.22 1.46 -8.71
N THR A 222 23.94 0.36 -8.90
CA THR A 222 25.36 0.23 -8.57
C THR A 222 26.09 -0.51 -9.70
N PRO A 223 27.24 -0.02 -10.20
CA PRO A 223 27.90 1.25 -9.85
C PRO A 223 27.10 2.49 -10.32
N ALA A 224 27.24 3.60 -9.61
CA ALA A 224 26.67 4.92 -9.97
C ALA A 224 27.64 6.03 -9.50
N PRO A 225 27.67 7.22 -10.13
CA PRO A 225 26.76 7.74 -11.16
C PRO A 225 27.18 7.44 -12.61
N LEU A 226 28.37 6.85 -12.81
CA LEU A 226 28.91 6.53 -14.12
C LEU A 226 29.57 5.14 -14.14
N VAL A 227 29.61 4.54 -15.33
CA VAL A 227 30.39 3.34 -15.67
C VAL A 227 31.18 3.60 -16.93
N TRP A 228 32.33 2.94 -17.07
CA TRP A 228 33.20 3.12 -18.22
C TRP A 228 33.65 1.78 -18.80
N ALA A 229 33.96 1.78 -20.09
CA ALA A 229 34.52 0.64 -20.81
C ALA A 229 35.28 1.12 -22.04
N ALA A 230 36.29 0.36 -22.48
CA ALA A 230 36.92 0.61 -23.76
C ALA A 230 36.04 0.16 -24.93
N PRO A 231 36.21 0.73 -26.13
CA PRO A 231 35.54 0.23 -27.33
C PRO A 231 35.82 -1.27 -27.54
N GLY A 232 34.78 -2.08 -27.66
CA GLY A 232 34.89 -3.54 -27.79
C GLY A 232 34.97 -4.30 -26.46
N GLU A 233 34.95 -3.61 -25.31
CA GLU A 233 34.86 -4.21 -23.98
C GLU A 233 33.46 -4.02 -23.38
N ALA A 234 33.07 -4.95 -22.50
CA ALA A 234 31.82 -4.84 -21.76
C ALA A 234 32.01 -4.01 -20.48
N PRO A 235 31.10 -3.07 -20.19
CA PRO A 235 31.02 -2.39 -18.89
C PRO A 235 30.88 -3.37 -17.73
N PRO A 236 31.20 -2.95 -16.48
CA PRO A 236 30.94 -3.76 -15.31
C PRO A 236 29.46 -4.11 -15.19
N GLU A 237 29.19 -5.22 -14.49
CA GLU A 237 27.83 -5.63 -14.16
C GLU A 237 27.09 -4.52 -13.40
N LEU A 238 25.88 -4.23 -13.85
CA LEU A 238 24.97 -3.29 -13.21
C LEU A 238 24.01 -4.05 -12.29
N LEU A 239 23.98 -3.65 -11.03
CA LEU A 239 23.05 -4.15 -10.02
C LEU A 239 22.05 -3.05 -9.69
N CYS A 240 20.78 -3.34 -9.95
CA CYS A 240 19.64 -2.52 -9.57
C CYS A 240 19.00 -3.11 -8.31
N HIS A 241 19.21 -2.45 -7.18
CA HIS A 241 18.65 -2.86 -5.90
C HIS A 241 17.27 -2.22 -5.72
N VAL A 242 16.25 -3.08 -5.61
CA VAL A 242 14.85 -2.74 -5.38
C VAL A 242 14.53 -3.08 -3.94
N SER A 243 14.52 -2.06 -3.08
CA SER A 243 14.50 -2.26 -1.64
C SER A 243 13.19 -1.88 -0.96
N HIS A 244 12.82 -2.66 0.06
CA HIS A 244 11.73 -2.39 1.01
C HIS A 244 10.38 -2.10 0.34
N PHE A 245 9.91 -2.99 -0.52
CA PHE A 245 8.59 -2.90 -1.17
C PHE A 245 7.65 -3.99 -0.69
N TYR A 246 6.36 -3.84 -1.02
CA TYR A 246 5.30 -4.83 -0.78
C TYR A 246 4.06 -4.42 -1.60
N PRO A 247 3.31 -5.34 -2.22
CA PRO A 247 3.48 -6.81 -2.23
C PRO A 247 4.59 -7.28 -3.19
N SER A 248 4.88 -8.59 -3.21
CA SER A 248 5.77 -9.20 -4.23
C SER A 248 5.13 -9.30 -5.61
N GLU A 249 3.81 -9.44 -5.64
CA GLU A 249 3.06 -9.64 -6.88
C GLU A 249 2.98 -8.34 -7.68
N GLY A 250 3.11 -8.46 -8.99
CA GLY A 250 3.04 -7.31 -9.91
C GLY A 250 4.30 -6.43 -9.93
N LEU A 251 5.41 -6.88 -9.32
CA LEU A 251 6.70 -6.24 -9.52
C LEU A 251 7.31 -6.69 -10.85
N GLU A 252 7.64 -5.73 -11.71
CA GLU A 252 8.34 -5.97 -12.97
C GLU A 252 9.60 -5.10 -13.05
N VAL A 253 10.68 -5.67 -13.59
CA VAL A 253 11.96 -5.00 -13.77
C VAL A 253 12.34 -4.97 -15.25
N GLU A 254 12.54 -3.77 -15.77
CA GLU A 254 12.99 -3.54 -17.13
C GLU A 254 14.33 -2.81 -17.13
N TRP A 255 15.19 -3.19 -18.09
CA TRP A 255 16.45 -2.50 -18.34
C TRP A 255 16.35 -1.75 -19.65
N GLU A 256 16.74 -0.48 -19.63
CA GLU A 256 16.64 0.45 -20.74
C GLU A 256 18.01 1.08 -21.02
N LEU A 257 18.26 1.45 -22.28
CA LEU A 257 19.37 2.28 -22.71
C LEU A 257 18.80 3.54 -23.36
N ARG A 258 19.23 4.71 -22.88
CA ARG A 258 18.74 6.03 -23.29
C ARG A 258 19.87 6.85 -23.89
N GLY A 259 19.57 7.62 -24.93
CA GLY A 259 20.55 8.56 -25.51
C GLY A 259 21.67 7.89 -26.32
N GLY A 260 21.39 6.74 -26.94
CA GLY A 260 22.27 6.15 -27.95
C GLY A 260 22.21 6.89 -29.30
N PRO A 261 22.86 6.37 -30.36
CA PRO A 261 22.95 7.03 -31.68
C PRO A 261 21.60 7.36 -32.33
N GLU A 262 20.52 6.69 -31.92
CA GLU A 262 19.16 6.93 -32.42
C GLU A 262 18.33 7.91 -31.56
N GLY A 263 18.87 8.45 -30.47
CA GLY A 263 18.17 9.36 -29.55
C GLY A 263 16.93 8.77 -28.86
N SER A 264 16.60 7.50 -29.13
CA SER A 264 15.38 6.83 -28.72
C SER A 264 15.60 5.95 -27.48
N PHE A 265 14.51 5.77 -26.74
CA PHE A 265 14.40 4.79 -25.66
C PHE A 265 14.52 3.38 -26.26
N GLN A 266 15.49 2.60 -25.79
CA GLN A 266 15.71 1.23 -26.26
C GLN A 266 15.76 0.25 -25.09
N LYS A 267 15.36 -1.00 -25.32
CA LYS A 267 15.55 -2.06 -24.34
C LYS A 267 17.04 -2.39 -24.25
N ALA A 268 17.59 -2.44 -23.04
CA ALA A 268 18.99 -2.76 -22.86
C ALA A 268 19.26 -4.23 -23.24
N GLU A 269 20.27 -4.41 -24.08
CA GLU A 269 20.82 -5.72 -24.43
C GLU A 269 21.74 -6.25 -23.31
N GLY A 270 22.07 -7.54 -23.37
CA GLY A 270 22.92 -8.21 -22.39
C GLY A 270 22.23 -9.32 -21.61
N LYS A 271 22.99 -9.99 -20.75
CA LYS A 271 22.45 -11.03 -19.87
C LYS A 271 21.80 -10.38 -18.66
N ARG A 272 20.60 -10.84 -18.30
CA ARG A 272 19.82 -10.30 -17.17
C ARG A 272 19.30 -11.42 -16.30
N TRP A 273 19.33 -11.21 -14.99
CA TRP A 273 18.77 -12.15 -14.01
C TRP A 273 18.31 -11.41 -12.75
N LEU A 274 17.51 -12.10 -11.94
CA LEU A 274 16.98 -11.59 -10.68
C LEU A 274 17.54 -12.42 -9.52
N SER A 275 17.81 -11.77 -8.40
CA SER A 275 18.10 -12.46 -7.15
C SER A 275 16.84 -13.09 -6.56
N GLY A 276 17.01 -13.98 -5.57
CA GLY A 276 15.91 -14.37 -4.70
C GLY A 276 15.35 -13.19 -3.89
N LEU A 277 14.13 -13.37 -3.37
CA LEU A 277 13.50 -12.41 -2.48
C LEU A 277 14.17 -12.41 -1.11
N SER A 278 14.48 -11.22 -0.60
CA SER A 278 14.97 -11.01 0.76
C SER A 278 13.86 -10.43 1.62
N HIS A 279 13.52 -11.10 2.71
CA HIS A 279 12.45 -10.68 3.63
C HIS A 279 13.02 -9.85 4.78
N HIS A 280 12.33 -8.76 5.12
CA HIS A 280 12.67 -7.89 6.25
C HIS A 280 11.77 -8.16 7.45
N SER A 281 12.21 -7.74 8.63
CA SER A 281 11.44 -7.89 9.87
C SER A 281 10.15 -7.06 9.90
N ASP A 282 10.08 -5.98 9.13
CA ASP A 282 8.86 -5.18 8.96
C ASP A 282 7.85 -5.85 8.00
N GLY A 283 8.20 -7.00 7.42
CA GLY A 283 7.40 -7.75 6.46
C GLY A 283 7.54 -7.26 5.01
N SER A 284 8.27 -6.16 4.77
CA SER A 284 8.62 -5.77 3.40
C SER A 284 9.67 -6.71 2.80
N ILE A 285 9.85 -6.61 1.49
CA ILE A 285 10.76 -7.45 0.73
C ILE A 285 11.71 -6.58 -0.10
N SER A 286 12.85 -7.15 -0.45
CA SER A 286 13.81 -6.58 -1.38
C SER A 286 14.22 -7.62 -2.42
N LEU A 287 14.63 -7.15 -3.59
CA LEU A 287 15.34 -7.94 -4.58
C LEU A 287 16.41 -7.13 -5.29
N SER A 288 17.29 -7.82 -6.00
CA SER A 288 18.29 -7.21 -6.87
C SER A 288 18.12 -7.75 -8.27
N ALA A 289 18.09 -6.84 -9.24
CA ALA A 289 18.13 -7.16 -10.65
C ALA A 289 19.54 -6.91 -11.17
N HIS A 290 20.05 -7.82 -11.97
CA HIS A 290 21.39 -7.78 -12.49
C HIS A 290 21.35 -7.67 -14.01
N LEU A 291 22.23 -6.84 -14.56
CA LEU A 291 22.46 -6.70 -15.99
C LEU A 291 23.96 -6.76 -16.24
N GLN A 292 24.36 -7.70 -17.09
CA GLN A 292 25.70 -7.74 -17.68
C GLN A 292 25.59 -7.17 -19.09
N PRO A 293 26.02 -5.90 -19.31
CA PRO A 293 25.89 -5.26 -20.61
C PRO A 293 26.81 -5.91 -21.67
N PRO A 294 26.46 -5.82 -22.97
CA PRO A 294 27.33 -6.28 -24.03
C PRO A 294 28.54 -5.34 -24.22
N PRO A 295 29.54 -5.75 -25.03
CA PRO A 295 30.62 -4.88 -25.45
C PRO A 295 30.12 -3.58 -26.10
N VAL A 296 30.71 -2.45 -25.72
CA VAL A 296 30.25 -1.12 -26.16
C VAL A 296 30.99 -0.60 -27.38
N THR A 297 30.32 0.27 -28.14
CA THR A 297 30.91 0.98 -29.28
C THR A 297 31.08 2.47 -28.96
N ALA A 298 31.96 3.16 -29.70
CA ALA A 298 32.17 4.59 -29.53
C ALA A 298 30.88 5.44 -29.66
N ALA A 299 29.90 4.98 -30.44
CA ALA A 299 28.62 5.67 -30.64
C ALA A 299 27.72 5.66 -29.39
N GLN A 300 28.01 4.83 -28.39
CA GLN A 300 27.24 4.72 -27.14
C GLN A 300 27.80 5.58 -26.01
N HIS A 301 28.86 6.35 -26.27
CA HIS A 301 29.39 7.32 -25.31
C HIS A 301 28.33 8.36 -24.91
N GLY A 302 28.17 8.60 -23.61
CA GLY A 302 27.14 9.50 -23.06
C GLY A 302 25.74 8.87 -22.97
N ALA A 303 25.56 7.61 -23.39
CA ALA A 303 24.31 6.90 -23.19
C ALA A 303 24.07 6.61 -21.70
N ARG A 304 22.81 6.38 -21.31
CA ARG A 304 22.42 6.09 -19.92
C ARG A 304 21.71 4.76 -19.83
N TYR A 305 22.24 3.85 -19.01
CA TYR A 305 21.50 2.67 -18.60
C TYR A 305 20.48 3.06 -17.53
N ALA A 306 19.26 2.57 -17.65
CA ALA A 306 18.22 2.77 -16.66
C ALA A 306 17.62 1.43 -16.23
N CYS A 307 17.47 1.23 -14.93
CA CYS A 307 16.64 0.18 -14.36
C CYS A 307 15.28 0.77 -14.03
N ARG A 308 14.23 0.31 -14.70
CA ARG A 308 12.84 0.74 -14.57
C ARG A 308 12.05 -0.31 -13.81
N ILE A 309 11.34 0.12 -12.79
CA ILE A 309 10.55 -0.71 -11.89
C ILE A 309 9.09 -0.35 -12.00
N TYR A 310 8.25 -1.34 -12.30
CA TYR A 310 6.80 -1.25 -12.20
C TYR A 310 6.34 -2.02 -10.97
N HIS A 311 5.35 -1.47 -10.27
CA HIS A 311 4.83 -2.03 -9.04
C HIS A 311 3.44 -1.42 -8.76
N PRO A 312 2.47 -2.15 -8.17
CA PRO A 312 1.11 -1.64 -7.94
C PRO A 312 1.04 -0.35 -7.10
N SER A 313 2.05 -0.09 -6.27
CA SER A 313 2.13 1.13 -5.46
C SER A 313 2.90 2.29 -6.12
N LEU A 314 3.33 2.13 -7.36
CA LEU A 314 3.97 3.17 -8.18
C LEU A 314 2.99 3.70 -9.27
N PRO A 315 3.24 4.89 -9.83
CA PRO A 315 2.54 5.37 -11.01
C PRO A 315 2.78 4.46 -12.23
N ALA A 316 1.94 4.58 -13.26
CA ALA A 316 2.01 3.76 -14.48
C ALA A 316 3.38 3.82 -15.19
N PHE A 317 4.09 4.94 -15.13
CA PHE A 317 5.45 5.10 -15.71
C PHE A 317 6.56 4.47 -14.86
N GLY A 318 6.21 3.83 -13.75
CA GLY A 318 7.15 3.22 -12.83
C GLY A 318 8.12 4.21 -12.18
N ARG A 319 9.20 3.66 -11.62
CA ARG A 319 10.32 4.39 -11.03
C ARG A 319 11.61 3.89 -11.65
N SER A 320 12.54 4.79 -11.98
CA SER A 320 13.84 4.38 -12.52
C SER A 320 15.03 4.94 -11.75
N ALA A 321 16.13 4.19 -11.79
CA ALA A 321 17.46 4.67 -11.46
C ALA A 321 18.34 4.58 -12.71
N GLU A 322 19.22 5.57 -12.92
CA GLU A 322 20.03 5.70 -14.14
C GLU A 322 21.53 5.79 -13.81
N VAL A 323 22.36 5.35 -14.75
CA VAL A 323 23.83 5.48 -14.73
C VAL A 323 24.34 5.84 -16.12
N SER A 324 25.31 6.75 -16.20
CA SER A 324 25.88 7.19 -17.47
C SER A 324 27.02 6.29 -17.92
N LEU A 325 27.12 6.02 -19.22
CA LEU A 325 28.17 5.23 -19.85
C LEU A 325 29.20 6.15 -20.51
N GLU A 326 30.45 6.01 -20.08
CA GLU A 326 31.60 6.72 -20.64
C GLU A 326 32.49 5.73 -21.41
N VAL A 327 32.55 5.86 -22.74
CA VAL A 327 33.45 5.05 -23.56
C VAL A 327 34.81 5.73 -23.63
N SER A 328 35.88 5.00 -23.26
CA SER A 328 37.23 5.54 -23.24
C SER A 328 37.79 5.79 -24.65
N GLY A 329 38.78 6.68 -24.76
CA GLY A 329 39.44 7.00 -26.05
C GLY A 329 38.70 8.00 -26.94
N LEU A 330 37.57 8.56 -26.49
CA LEU A 330 36.81 9.59 -27.22
C LEU A 330 37.04 11.00 -26.68
N SER A 331 37.46 11.13 -25.42
CA SER A 331 37.87 12.41 -24.85
C SER A 331 39.30 12.72 -25.28
N GLY A 332 39.46 13.68 -26.19
CA GLY A 332 40.75 14.34 -26.41
C GLY A 332 41.19 15.12 -25.16
N PRO A 333 42.45 15.60 -25.11
CA PRO A 333 42.90 16.41 -23.98
C PRO A 333 41.94 17.60 -23.77
N SER A 334 41.50 17.80 -22.52
CA SER A 334 40.66 18.94 -22.15
C SER A 334 41.38 20.24 -22.51
N LEU A 335 40.63 21.34 -22.71
CA LEU A 335 41.22 22.68 -22.79
C LEU A 335 42.10 22.95 -21.55
N GLU A 336 41.69 22.46 -20.38
CA GLU A 336 42.45 22.55 -19.13
C GLU A 336 43.74 21.72 -19.17
N ASP A 337 43.70 20.51 -19.75
CA ASP A 337 44.91 19.71 -19.97
C ASP A 337 45.87 20.41 -20.92
N GLY A 338 45.33 21.04 -21.98
CA GLY A 338 46.10 21.85 -22.92
C GLY A 338 46.75 23.07 -22.26
N ILE A 339 46.00 23.78 -21.42
CA ILE A 339 46.52 24.91 -20.62
C ILE A 339 47.60 24.40 -19.64
N GLY A 340 47.38 23.27 -18.97
CA GLY A 340 48.35 22.66 -18.06
C GLY A 340 49.65 22.24 -18.75
N LEU A 341 49.56 21.61 -19.92
CA LEU A 341 50.71 21.25 -20.76
C LEU A 341 51.47 22.49 -21.25
N PHE A 342 50.76 23.55 -21.62
CA PHE A 342 51.37 24.81 -22.01
C PHE A 342 52.10 25.46 -20.83
N LEU A 343 51.44 25.63 -19.68
CA LEU A 343 52.04 26.25 -18.49
C LEU A 343 53.26 25.47 -17.98
N SER A 344 53.19 24.13 -17.97
CA SER A 344 54.32 23.28 -17.59
C SER A 344 55.50 23.41 -18.56
N ALA A 345 55.24 23.51 -19.86
CA ALA A 345 56.29 23.76 -20.86
C ALA A 345 56.97 25.13 -20.66
N PHE A 346 56.22 26.19 -20.37
CA PHE A 346 56.79 27.52 -20.08
C PHE A 346 57.63 27.53 -18.81
N LEU A 347 57.16 26.86 -17.75
CA LEU A 347 57.92 26.69 -16.51
C LEU A 347 59.23 25.93 -16.75
N LEU A 348 59.20 24.82 -17.49
CA LEU A 348 60.39 24.05 -17.83
C LEU A 348 61.38 24.84 -18.70
N LEU A 349 60.89 25.56 -19.71
CA LEU A 349 61.71 26.46 -20.53
C LEU A 349 62.34 27.58 -19.71
N GLY A 350 61.58 28.17 -18.78
CA GLY A 350 62.08 29.16 -17.83
C GLY A 350 63.19 28.60 -16.95
N LEU A 351 62.96 27.44 -16.34
CA LEU A 351 63.95 26.75 -15.52
C LEU A 351 65.22 26.41 -16.33
N LEU A 352 65.08 25.81 -17.52
CA LEU A 352 66.22 25.49 -18.39
C LEU A 352 67.02 26.72 -18.78
N LYS A 353 66.39 27.86 -19.07
CA LYS A 353 67.08 29.12 -19.34
C LYS A 353 67.82 29.66 -18.12
N THR A 354 67.22 29.61 -16.93
CA THR A 354 67.90 30.04 -15.70
C THR A 354 69.10 29.15 -15.37
N LEU A 355 68.96 27.82 -15.48
CA LEU A 355 70.05 26.87 -15.31
C LEU A 355 71.15 27.08 -16.35
N GLY A 356 70.79 27.37 -17.60
CA GLY A 356 71.74 27.72 -18.66
C GLY A 356 72.50 29.01 -18.38
N TRP A 357 71.83 30.05 -17.88
CA TRP A 357 72.49 31.30 -17.48
C TRP A 357 73.39 31.08 -16.26
N ILE A 358 72.93 30.35 -15.25
CA ILE A 358 73.75 30.02 -14.06
C ILE A 358 74.99 29.21 -14.47
N ALA A 359 74.86 28.23 -15.36
CA ALA A 359 76.00 27.48 -15.89
C ALA A 359 76.97 28.36 -16.67
N ALA A 360 76.46 29.24 -17.56
CA ALA A 360 77.31 30.15 -18.33
C ALA A 360 78.05 31.17 -17.45
N SER A 361 77.39 31.70 -16.43
CA SER A 361 77.99 32.63 -15.46
C SER A 361 79.05 31.94 -14.60
N CYS A 362 78.82 30.72 -14.12
CA CYS A 362 79.83 29.90 -13.43
C CYS A 362 81.05 29.57 -14.33
N LEU A 363 80.86 29.36 -15.63
CA LEU A 363 81.99 29.18 -16.56
C LEU A 363 82.77 30.47 -16.80
N SER A 364 82.09 31.63 -16.84
CA SER A 364 82.74 32.93 -17.02
C SER A 364 83.60 33.35 -15.82
N THR A 365 83.12 33.13 -14.60
CA THR A 365 83.89 33.42 -13.36
C THR A 365 85.06 32.47 -13.15
N SER A 366 84.97 31.23 -13.66
CA SER A 366 86.07 30.27 -13.70
C SER A 366 87.20 30.68 -14.65
N LYS A 367 86.88 31.31 -15.79
CA LYS A 367 87.89 31.86 -16.72
C LYS A 367 88.60 33.09 -16.15
N GLU A 368 87.87 33.99 -15.49
CA GLU A 368 88.46 35.22 -14.91
C GLU A 368 89.40 34.93 -13.72
N SER A 369 89.14 33.85 -12.97
CA SER A 369 90.03 33.36 -11.90
C SER A 369 91.37 32.79 -12.42
N LYS A 370 91.41 32.25 -13.66
CA LYS A 370 92.67 31.80 -14.28
C LYS A 370 93.53 32.94 -14.82
N GLU A 371 92.94 34.09 -15.13
CA GLU A 371 93.68 35.23 -15.68
C GLU A 371 94.36 36.09 -14.58
N LYS A 372 93.79 36.13 -13.37
CA LYS A 372 94.40 36.81 -12.20
C LYS A 372 95.57 36.10 -11.52
N LYS A 373 96.04 34.96 -12.05
CA LYS A 373 97.20 34.20 -11.52
C LYS A 373 98.49 34.38 -12.34
N THR A 374 98.49 35.29 -13.31
CA THR A 374 99.66 35.59 -14.17
C THR A 374 99.96 37.09 -14.17
N GLN A 375 100.16 37.67 -12.99
CA GLN A 375 100.82 38.97 -12.85
C GLN A 375 101.76 38.95 -11.64
#